data_AF-A0A0B2UD82-F1
#
_entry.id   AF-A0A0B2UD82-F1
#
_cell.length_a   1.000
_cell.length_b   1.000
_cell.length_c   1.000
_cell.angle_alpha   90.00
_cell.angle_beta   90.00
_cell.angle_gamma   90.00
#
_symmetry.space_group_name_H-M   'P 1'
#
loop_
_entity.id
_entity.type
_entity.pdbx_description
1 polymer ?
#
loop_
_entity_poly.entity_id
_entity_poly.type
_entity_poly.pdbx_seq_one_letter_code
_entity_poly.pdbx_strand_id
1 'polypeptide(L)'
;MKSVKEATKSDYEVLCDSQGREYYYNKKTRVSSFAKPDVLKGSDEQFEQNPWIECRSSKGKMFYHNTVTKESRWIKPKNINTLNKTELCGIGTSMKITDAEVSQYLINRLIEQYNISGMKDGLYKLSTESIFRAIDIRNRNEILRKCLTDKEAREMDERHRMQKYYVDEICKMKVEAPDFFGFNNVLSKHPYYIGIENKFACYEEYIQNNEGGVTRSELELIFHNYGVELSTSVIEVLGLNEVQKFDRKDVLLAFIKYFKALQRKFMINIQNVKSEMICNANRWKAPFVSMLEDMYRKGRIHYKMKFKNAFHVFKDSKPFQELLAGDEDIKEIYFKFMNDLEHRLGRYIQGRDREVVPDATDRRAIDMYFQSIQEEKEEGEI
;
A
#
# COMPACT_ATOMS: atom_id res chain seq x y z
N MET A 1 -39.49 46.39 6.58
CA MET A 1 -38.62 45.76 5.57
C MET A 1 -38.92 46.38 4.21
N LYS A 2 -38.00 47.14 3.60
CA LYS A 2 -38.10 47.55 2.20
C LYS A 2 -37.38 46.51 1.35
N SER A 3 -38.11 45.83 0.47
CA SER A 3 -37.58 44.88 -0.50
C SER A 3 -36.64 45.62 -1.46
N VAL A 4 -35.34 45.30 -1.44
CA VAL A 4 -34.41 45.75 -2.48
C VAL A 4 -34.73 44.93 -3.74
N LYS A 5 -35.23 45.57 -4.79
CA LYS A 5 -35.46 44.91 -6.08
C LYS A 5 -34.10 44.69 -6.75
N GLU A 6 -33.78 43.44 -7.08
CA GLU A 6 -32.56 43.07 -7.78
C GLU A 6 -32.50 43.74 -9.17
N ALA A 7 -31.31 44.22 -9.54
CA ALA A 7 -31.08 44.86 -10.83
C ALA A 7 -30.93 43.81 -11.94
N THR A 8 -31.57 44.05 -13.07
CA THR A 8 -31.58 43.17 -14.25
C THR A 8 -30.53 43.57 -15.27
N LYS A 9 -30.15 42.66 -16.18
CA LYS A 9 -29.09 42.87 -17.19
C LYS A 9 -29.27 44.15 -18.04
N SER A 10 -30.52 44.54 -18.31
CA SER A 10 -30.89 45.76 -19.05
C SER A 10 -30.66 47.06 -18.28
N ASP A 11 -30.36 47.00 -16.98
CA ASP A 11 -30.16 48.17 -16.12
C ASP A 11 -28.72 48.69 -16.13
N TYR A 12 -27.80 47.99 -16.80
CA TYR A 12 -26.39 48.32 -16.86
C TYR A 12 -25.95 48.77 -18.26
N GLU A 13 -25.13 49.82 -18.30
CA GLU A 13 -24.51 50.35 -19.51
C GLU A 13 -22.99 50.20 -19.41
N VAL A 14 -22.36 49.76 -20.49
CA VAL A 14 -20.90 49.67 -20.58
C VAL A 14 -20.39 50.95 -21.22
N LEU A 15 -19.52 51.66 -20.51
CA LEU A 15 -18.95 52.95 -20.92
C LEU A 15 -17.44 52.91 -20.78
N CYS A 16 -16.72 53.76 -21.52
CA CYS A 16 -15.26 53.87 -21.41
C CYS A 16 -14.86 55.19 -20.75
N ASP A 17 -13.83 55.16 -19.90
CA ASP A 17 -13.24 56.36 -19.33
C ASP A 17 -12.32 57.09 -20.33
N SER A 18 -11.82 58.28 -19.97
CA SER A 18 -10.92 59.07 -20.81
C SER A 18 -9.54 58.43 -21.03
N GLN A 19 -9.25 57.31 -20.36
CA GLN A 19 -8.06 56.48 -20.53
C GLN A 19 -8.37 55.19 -21.33
N GLY A 20 -9.58 55.07 -21.89
CA GLY A 20 -10.01 53.94 -22.70
C GLY A 20 -10.41 52.69 -21.91
N ARG A 21 -10.57 52.76 -20.59
CA ARG A 21 -10.93 51.61 -19.75
C ARG A 21 -12.43 51.49 -19.60
N GLU A 22 -12.93 50.29 -19.85
CA GLU A 22 -14.36 49.98 -19.73
C GLU A 22 -14.80 49.91 -18.26
N TYR A 23 -15.95 50.52 -17.96
CA TYR A 23 -16.62 50.48 -16.67
C TYR A 23 -18.13 50.31 -16.86
N TYR A 24 -18.78 49.78 -15.83
CA TYR A 24 -20.19 49.38 -15.85
C TYR A 24 -20.99 50.34 -14.99
N TYR A 25 -21.92 51.06 -15.61
CA TYR A 25 -22.78 52.04 -14.94
C TYR A 25 -24.20 51.47 -14.76
N ASN A 26 -24.67 51.42 -13.52
CA ASN A 26 -26.04 51.02 -13.21
C ASN A 26 -26.98 52.23 -13.32
N LYS A 27 -27.93 52.19 -14.27
CA LYS A 27 -28.87 53.30 -14.53
C LYS A 27 -29.86 53.54 -13.38
N LYS A 28 -30.19 52.50 -12.60
CA LYS A 28 -31.15 52.58 -11.48
C LYS A 28 -30.51 53.12 -10.20
N THR A 29 -29.30 52.69 -9.88
CA THR A 29 -28.60 53.11 -8.66
C THR A 29 -27.66 54.30 -8.88
N ARG A 30 -27.38 54.64 -10.16
CA ARG A 30 -26.43 55.66 -10.59
C ARG A 30 -24.99 55.45 -10.09
N VAL A 31 -24.63 54.20 -9.83
CA VAL A 31 -23.28 53.82 -9.38
C VAL A 31 -22.51 53.22 -10.55
N SER A 32 -21.27 53.69 -10.75
CA SER A 32 -20.30 53.10 -11.67
C SER A 32 -19.33 52.17 -10.95
N SER A 33 -18.96 51.07 -11.60
CA SER A 33 -17.99 50.10 -11.10
C SER A 33 -17.08 49.66 -12.24
N PHE A 34 -15.78 49.53 -11.96
CA PHE A 34 -14.82 48.93 -12.89
C PHE A 34 -14.87 47.39 -12.89
N ALA A 35 -15.54 46.78 -11.91
CA ALA A 35 -15.77 45.34 -11.87
C ALA A 35 -17.09 44.98 -12.57
N LYS A 36 -17.04 44.04 -13.52
CA LYS A 36 -18.19 43.53 -14.29
C LYS A 36 -19.23 42.92 -13.34
N PRO A 37 -20.45 43.48 -13.23
CA PRO A 37 -21.51 42.99 -12.36
C PRO A 37 -21.88 41.54 -12.66
N ASP A 38 -22.23 40.77 -11.63
CA ASP A 38 -22.49 39.32 -11.77
C ASP A 38 -23.64 39.01 -12.73
N VAL A 39 -24.64 39.89 -12.84
CA VAL A 39 -25.77 39.79 -13.80
C VAL A 39 -25.37 39.96 -15.27
N LEU A 40 -24.14 40.41 -15.54
CA LEU A 40 -23.56 40.57 -16.88
C LEU A 40 -22.57 39.47 -17.25
N LYS A 41 -22.21 38.57 -16.33
CA LYS A 41 -21.36 37.40 -16.62
C LYS A 41 -22.18 36.33 -17.37
N GLY A 42 -21.68 35.84 -18.50
CA GLY A 42 -22.33 34.77 -19.26
C GLY A 42 -22.06 33.39 -18.66
N SER A 43 -22.94 32.42 -18.93
CA SER A 43 -22.84 31.03 -18.44
C SER A 43 -21.54 30.31 -18.78
N ASP A 44 -20.81 30.80 -19.79
CA ASP A 44 -19.58 30.17 -20.28
C ASP A 44 -18.29 30.82 -19.75
N GLU A 45 -18.38 31.91 -18.97
CA GLU A 45 -17.22 32.55 -18.30
C GLU A 45 -17.04 32.05 -16.84
N GLN A 46 -17.78 31.01 -16.42
CA GLN A 46 -17.75 30.46 -15.06
C GLN A 46 -16.74 29.32 -14.84
N PHE A 47 -15.92 29.01 -15.84
CA PHE A 47 -14.90 27.96 -15.75
C PHE A 47 -13.48 28.51 -15.97
N GLU A 48 -13.00 29.37 -15.07
CA GLU A 48 -11.55 29.47 -14.86
C GLU A 48 -11.09 28.29 -14.00
N GLN A 49 -10.95 27.12 -14.64
CA GLN A 49 -10.24 25.99 -14.02
C GLN A 49 -8.81 26.44 -13.72
N ASN A 50 -8.46 26.50 -12.43
CA ASN A 50 -7.09 26.79 -12.02
C ASN A 50 -6.15 25.68 -12.53
N PRO A 51 -5.19 26.00 -13.42
CA PRO A 51 -4.40 24.99 -14.13
C PRO A 51 -3.31 24.34 -13.26
N TRP A 52 -3.16 24.75 -12.00
CA TRP A 52 -2.12 24.25 -11.10
C TRP A 52 -2.65 23.16 -10.16
N ILE A 53 -2.12 21.94 -10.30
CA ILE A 53 -2.43 20.80 -9.44
C ILE A 53 -1.32 20.55 -8.41
N GLU A 54 -1.71 20.10 -7.22
CA GLU A 54 -0.77 19.79 -6.14
C GLU A 54 -0.41 18.30 -6.16
N CYS A 55 0.85 18.00 -6.48
CA CYS A 55 1.37 16.65 -6.66
C CYS A 55 2.34 16.27 -5.55
N ARG A 56 2.37 14.98 -5.16
CA ARG A 56 3.37 14.43 -4.23
C ARG A 56 4.43 13.65 -4.99
N SER A 57 5.69 14.01 -4.80
CA SER A 57 6.83 13.24 -5.29
C SER A 57 6.95 11.89 -4.56
N SER A 58 7.69 10.93 -5.13
CA SER A 58 7.97 9.61 -4.51
C SER A 58 8.66 9.71 -3.14
N LYS A 59 9.30 10.86 -2.86
CA LYS A 59 9.91 11.21 -1.56
C LYS A 59 8.97 12.01 -0.64
N GLY A 60 7.68 12.10 -0.96
CA GLY A 60 6.64 12.76 -0.16
C GLY A 60 6.56 14.29 -0.27
N LYS A 61 7.39 14.95 -1.09
CA LYS A 61 7.42 16.41 -1.24
C LYS A 61 6.31 16.92 -2.17
N MET A 62 5.57 17.96 -1.75
CA MET A 62 4.57 18.63 -2.60
C MET A 62 5.25 19.48 -3.68
N PHE A 63 4.76 19.39 -4.90
CA PHE A 63 5.10 20.29 -6.01
C PHE A 63 3.83 20.62 -6.80
N TYR A 64 3.80 21.82 -7.38
CA TYR A 64 2.67 22.31 -8.16
C TYR A 64 2.99 22.11 -9.64
N HIS A 65 2.16 21.34 -10.32
CA HIS A 65 2.29 21.08 -11.74
C HIS A 65 1.21 21.85 -12.50
N ASN A 66 1.59 22.65 -13.49
CA ASN A 66 0.64 23.28 -14.38
C ASN A 66 0.23 22.29 -15.47
N THR A 67 -1.05 21.94 -15.52
CA THR A 67 -1.57 20.97 -16.48
C THR A 67 -1.54 21.49 -17.92
N VAL A 68 -1.51 22.81 -18.10
CA VAL A 68 -1.51 23.53 -19.39
C VAL A 68 -0.09 23.82 -19.86
N THR A 69 0.78 24.42 -19.04
CA THR A 69 2.16 24.77 -19.44
C THR A 69 3.17 23.65 -19.20
N LYS A 70 2.77 22.56 -18.54
CA LYS A 70 3.61 21.42 -18.09
C LYS A 70 4.76 21.81 -17.14
N GLU A 71 4.79 23.06 -16.69
CA GLU A 71 5.77 23.53 -15.73
C GLU A 71 5.53 22.92 -14.35
N SER A 72 6.61 22.52 -13.69
CA SER A 72 6.56 22.03 -12.31
C SER A 72 7.32 23.00 -11.42
N ARG A 73 6.67 23.52 -10.39
CA ARG A 73 7.27 24.45 -9.44
C ARG A 73 7.07 23.99 -8.01
N TRP A 74 8.05 24.30 -7.18
CA TRP A 74 8.02 23.89 -5.78
C TRP A 74 7.37 24.92 -4.85
N ILE A 75 7.09 26.12 -5.36
CA ILE A 75 6.50 27.25 -4.64
C ILE A 75 5.09 27.49 -5.18
N LYS A 76 4.12 27.61 -4.29
CA LYS A 76 2.69 27.79 -4.60
C LYS A 76 2.46 29.13 -5.34
N PRO A 77 1.93 29.16 -6.57
CA PRO A 77 1.66 30.41 -7.27
C PRO A 77 0.61 31.28 -6.55
N LYS A 78 0.83 32.61 -6.57
CA LYS A 78 0.08 33.61 -5.76
C LYS A 78 -1.43 33.65 -6.03
N ASN A 79 -1.89 33.21 -7.20
CA ASN A 79 -3.31 33.19 -7.58
C ASN A 79 -4.12 32.04 -6.97
N ILE A 80 -3.54 31.22 -6.07
CA ILE A 80 -4.26 30.10 -5.44
C ILE A 80 -5.04 30.52 -4.18
N ASN A 81 -4.72 31.64 -3.52
CA ASN A 81 -5.17 31.84 -2.13
C ASN A 81 -6.49 32.60 -1.93
N THR A 82 -7.10 33.22 -2.96
CA THR A 82 -8.28 34.09 -2.74
C THR A 82 -9.64 33.47 -3.09
N LEU A 83 -9.70 32.33 -3.80
CA LEU A 83 -10.99 31.64 -4.12
C LEU A 83 -11.23 30.36 -3.30
N ASN A 84 -10.28 29.93 -2.49
CA ASN A 84 -10.13 28.50 -2.19
C ASN A 84 -10.58 28.02 -0.80
N LYS A 85 -11.39 28.78 -0.08
CA LYS A 85 -12.04 28.27 1.15
C LYS A 85 -13.51 27.91 0.96
N THR A 86 -14.15 28.49 -0.05
CA THR A 86 -15.56 28.24 -0.40
C THR A 86 -15.72 27.46 -1.71
N GLU A 87 -14.75 27.48 -2.62
CA GLU A 87 -14.91 26.89 -3.97
C GLU A 87 -14.07 25.61 -4.23
N LEU A 88 -13.11 25.28 -3.35
CA LEU A 88 -12.43 23.97 -3.36
C LEU A 88 -13.33 22.83 -2.85
N CYS A 89 -14.41 23.18 -2.15
CA CYS A 89 -15.57 22.33 -2.00
C CYS A 89 -16.40 22.58 -3.25
N GLY A 90 -16.28 21.70 -4.24
CA GLY A 90 -17.11 21.79 -5.44
C GLY A 90 -18.56 22.00 -5.04
N ILE A 91 -19.28 22.81 -5.81
CA ILE A 91 -20.71 23.07 -5.66
C ILE A 91 -21.40 21.71 -5.41
N GLY A 92 -21.81 21.45 -4.16
CA GLY A 92 -22.65 20.30 -3.79
C GLY A 92 -22.04 19.13 -3.01
N THR A 93 -20.82 19.15 -2.43
CA THR A 93 -20.38 18.05 -1.55
C THR A 93 -19.69 18.48 -0.25
N SER A 94 -20.47 19.04 0.69
CA SER A 94 -20.12 18.98 2.13
C SER A 94 -20.41 17.58 2.72
N MET A 95 -20.27 16.52 1.93
CA MET A 95 -20.58 15.16 2.35
C MET A 95 -19.27 14.45 2.64
N LYS A 96 -18.99 14.18 3.91
CA LYS A 96 -17.88 13.33 4.33
C LYS A 96 -18.37 11.89 4.37
N ILE A 97 -17.76 11.02 3.58
CA ILE A 97 -18.04 9.59 3.64
C ILE A 97 -17.10 9.02 4.70
N THR A 98 -17.66 8.71 5.86
CA THR A 98 -16.93 8.15 7.01
C THR A 98 -17.13 6.65 7.17
N ASP A 99 -18.18 6.11 6.56
CA ASP A 99 -18.46 4.68 6.59
C ASP A 99 -17.41 3.91 5.79
N ALA A 100 -16.83 2.88 6.43
CA ALA A 100 -15.74 2.11 5.86
C ALA A 100 -16.20 1.22 4.69
N GLU A 101 -17.38 0.61 4.78
CA GLU A 101 -17.92 -0.30 3.77
C GLU A 101 -18.30 0.47 2.50
N VAL A 102 -18.99 1.60 2.66
CA VAL A 102 -19.37 2.49 1.56
C VAL A 102 -18.11 3.07 0.90
N SER A 103 -17.13 3.49 1.69
CA SER A 103 -15.85 3.99 1.17
C SER A 103 -15.11 2.93 0.36
N GLN A 104 -15.08 1.68 0.84
CA GLN A 104 -14.45 0.55 0.14
C GLN A 104 -15.18 0.23 -1.17
N TYR A 105 -16.52 0.19 -1.14
CA TYR A 105 -17.34 -0.05 -2.33
C TYR A 105 -17.11 1.02 -3.42
N LEU A 106 -17.15 2.30 -3.04
CA LEU A 106 -16.96 3.40 -3.97
C LEU A 106 -15.55 3.42 -4.56
N ILE A 107 -14.53 3.14 -3.75
CA ILE A 107 -13.15 3.03 -4.23
C ILE A 107 -13.00 1.87 -5.22
N ASN A 108 -13.57 0.69 -4.94
CA ASN A 108 -13.55 -0.43 -5.89
C ASN A 108 -14.19 -0.05 -7.24
N ARG A 109 -15.34 0.61 -7.21
CA ARG A 109 -16.02 1.08 -8.43
C ARG A 109 -15.18 2.07 -9.23
N LEU A 110 -14.49 2.98 -8.54
CA LEU A 110 -13.56 3.92 -9.17
C LEU A 110 -12.32 3.20 -9.75
N ILE A 111 -11.78 2.19 -9.06
CA ILE A 111 -10.67 1.38 -9.57
C ILE A 111 -11.05 0.69 -10.89
N GLU A 112 -12.25 0.13 -10.97
CA GLU A 112 -12.77 -0.50 -12.18
C GLU A 112 -12.99 0.52 -13.30
N GLN A 113 -13.71 1.61 -13.01
CA GLN A 113 -14.05 2.64 -14.00
C GLN A 113 -12.81 3.29 -14.63
N TYR A 114 -11.77 3.59 -13.84
CA TYR A 114 -10.56 4.26 -14.31
C TYR A 114 -9.42 3.30 -14.66
N ASN A 115 -9.70 1.98 -14.64
CA ASN A 115 -8.76 0.89 -14.86
C ASN A 115 -7.44 1.12 -14.10
N ILE A 116 -7.54 1.23 -12.78
CA ILE A 116 -6.40 1.51 -11.91
C ILE A 116 -5.66 0.20 -11.65
N SER A 117 -4.36 0.22 -11.95
CA SER A 117 -3.47 -0.94 -11.79
C SER A 117 -2.59 -0.87 -10.55
N GLY A 118 -2.47 0.28 -9.90
CA GLY A 118 -1.61 0.42 -8.74
C GLY A 118 -1.76 1.74 -8.00
N MET A 119 -1.08 1.82 -6.85
CA MET A 119 -1.31 2.90 -5.88
C MET A 119 -0.98 4.29 -6.44
N LYS A 120 0.14 4.42 -7.17
CA LYS A 120 0.54 5.68 -7.79
C LYS A 120 -0.44 6.14 -8.86
N ASP A 121 -0.95 5.20 -9.64
CA ASP A 121 -1.93 5.44 -10.70
C ASP A 121 -3.28 5.86 -10.10
N GLY A 122 -3.72 5.18 -9.04
CA GLY A 122 -4.96 5.52 -8.34
C GLY A 122 -4.90 6.90 -7.69
N LEU A 123 -3.79 7.25 -7.05
CA LEU A 123 -3.62 8.60 -6.49
C LEU A 123 -3.60 9.69 -7.57
N TYR A 124 -3.02 9.42 -8.73
CA TYR A 124 -3.00 10.38 -9.82
C TYR A 124 -4.40 10.55 -10.43
N LYS A 125 -5.02 9.46 -10.88
CA LYS A 125 -6.31 9.46 -11.58
C LYS A 125 -7.49 9.83 -10.69
N LEU A 126 -7.51 9.40 -9.43
CA LEU A 126 -8.64 9.66 -8.52
C LEU A 126 -8.51 10.98 -7.76
N SER A 127 -7.36 11.66 -7.82
CA SER A 127 -7.18 12.94 -7.11
C SER A 127 -8.19 14.01 -7.54
N THR A 128 -8.66 13.95 -8.78
CA THR A 128 -9.66 14.85 -9.35
C THR A 128 -11.09 14.38 -9.12
N GLU A 129 -11.30 13.14 -8.67
CA GLU A 129 -12.63 12.58 -8.47
C GLU A 129 -13.28 13.15 -7.20
N SER A 130 -14.49 13.68 -7.36
CA SER A 130 -15.26 14.27 -6.24
C SER A 130 -15.56 13.23 -5.16
N ILE A 131 -15.94 12.02 -5.57
CA ILE A 131 -16.25 10.89 -4.67
C ILE A 131 -15.00 10.48 -3.87
N PHE A 132 -13.85 10.34 -4.52
CA PHE A 132 -12.60 9.99 -3.84
C PHE A 132 -12.13 11.08 -2.86
N ARG A 133 -12.41 12.35 -3.17
CA ARG A 133 -12.13 13.48 -2.27
C ARG A 133 -13.09 13.57 -1.09
N ALA A 134 -14.30 13.03 -1.21
CA ALA A 134 -15.32 13.01 -0.17
C ALA A 134 -15.04 11.97 0.94
N ILE A 135 -14.23 10.94 0.65
CA ILE A 135 -13.81 9.90 1.60
C ILE A 135 -12.77 10.47 2.58
N ASP A 136 -12.87 10.09 3.86
CA ASP A 136 -11.95 10.56 4.90
C ASP A 136 -10.48 10.36 4.53
N ILE A 137 -9.73 11.46 4.51
CA ILE A 137 -8.33 11.52 4.12
C ILE A 137 -7.41 10.64 4.99
N ARG A 138 -7.82 10.33 6.23
CA ARG A 138 -7.04 9.46 7.13
C ARG A 138 -7.01 8.02 6.62
N ASN A 139 -8.14 7.54 6.10
CA ASN A 139 -8.33 6.12 5.76
C ASN A 139 -8.29 5.88 4.24
N ARG A 140 -8.51 6.92 3.43
CA ARG A 140 -8.62 6.81 1.96
C ARG A 140 -7.47 6.05 1.30
N ASN A 141 -6.22 6.34 1.68
CA ASN A 141 -5.04 5.68 1.08
C ASN A 141 -4.91 4.22 1.52
N GLU A 142 -5.35 3.92 2.75
CA GLU A 142 -5.35 2.56 3.29
C GLU A 142 -6.42 1.72 2.62
N ILE A 143 -7.64 2.25 2.48
CA ILE A 143 -8.74 1.59 1.79
C ILE A 143 -8.38 1.36 0.32
N LEU A 144 -7.82 2.36 -0.37
CA LEU A 144 -7.35 2.20 -1.76
C LEU A 144 -6.28 1.10 -1.88
N ARG A 145 -5.32 1.03 -0.96
CA ARG A 145 -4.32 -0.04 -0.94
C ARG A 145 -4.98 -1.40 -0.77
N LYS A 146 -5.90 -1.54 0.19
CA LYS A 146 -6.63 -2.78 0.45
C LYS A 146 -7.46 -3.22 -0.76
N CYS A 147 -8.19 -2.29 -1.38
CA CYS A 147 -8.96 -2.55 -2.60
C CYS A 147 -8.10 -3.07 -3.75
N LEU A 148 -6.89 -2.51 -3.92
CA LEU A 148 -5.95 -2.94 -4.95
C LEU A 148 -5.38 -4.34 -4.65
N THR A 149 -4.99 -4.62 -3.41
CA THR A 149 -4.53 -5.97 -3.02
C THR A 149 -5.63 -7.01 -3.17
N ASP A 150 -6.86 -6.67 -2.80
CA ASP A 150 -8.01 -7.56 -2.95
C ASP A 150 -8.33 -7.81 -4.43
N LYS A 151 -8.15 -6.80 -5.29
CA LYS A 151 -8.29 -6.94 -6.76
C LYS A 151 -7.22 -7.88 -7.31
N GLU A 152 -5.95 -7.69 -6.95
CA GLU A 152 -4.86 -8.58 -7.35
C GLU A 152 -5.10 -10.02 -6.91
N ALA A 153 -5.58 -10.22 -5.68
CA ALA A 153 -5.93 -11.55 -5.17
C ALA A 153 -7.05 -12.21 -5.99
N ARG A 154 -8.13 -11.46 -6.31
CA ARG A 154 -9.21 -11.96 -7.17
C ARG A 154 -8.72 -12.34 -8.57
N GLU A 155 -7.90 -11.49 -9.19
CA GLU A 155 -7.31 -11.77 -10.51
C GLU A 155 -6.37 -12.97 -10.49
N MET A 156 -5.64 -13.18 -9.39
CA MET A 156 -4.82 -14.38 -9.20
C MET A 156 -5.70 -15.63 -9.04
N ASP A 157 -6.76 -15.57 -8.23
CA ASP A 157 -7.68 -16.69 -8.04
C ASP A 157 -8.40 -17.08 -9.34
N GLU A 158 -8.88 -16.09 -10.10
CA GLU A 158 -9.47 -16.31 -11.43
C GLU A 158 -8.47 -16.94 -12.40
N ARG A 159 -7.22 -16.47 -12.41
CA ARG A 159 -6.15 -17.10 -13.20
C ARG A 159 -5.92 -18.56 -12.79
N HIS A 160 -5.83 -18.86 -11.49
CA HIS A 160 -5.68 -20.23 -11.01
C HIS A 160 -6.86 -21.12 -11.42
N ARG A 161 -8.10 -20.61 -11.32
CA ARG A 161 -9.31 -21.34 -11.77
C ARG A 161 -9.28 -21.62 -13.27
N MET A 162 -8.89 -20.63 -14.07
CA MET A 162 -8.76 -20.79 -15.52
C MET A 162 -7.66 -21.78 -15.91
N GLN A 163 -6.50 -21.72 -15.26
CA GLN A 163 -5.41 -22.68 -15.47
C GLN A 163 -5.89 -24.10 -15.15
N LYS A 164 -6.58 -24.28 -14.02
CA LYS A 164 -7.16 -25.58 -13.63
C LYS A 164 -8.15 -26.10 -14.67
N TYR A 165 -9.08 -25.24 -15.12
CA TYR A 165 -10.04 -25.60 -16.16
C TYR A 165 -9.35 -26.08 -17.45
N TYR A 166 -8.30 -25.39 -17.91
CA TYR A 166 -7.54 -25.82 -19.08
C TYR A 166 -6.88 -27.18 -18.88
N VAL A 167 -6.29 -27.44 -17.71
CA VAL A 167 -5.68 -28.74 -17.42
C VAL A 167 -6.75 -29.85 -17.39
N ASP A 168 -7.89 -29.61 -16.75
CA ASP A 168 -9.00 -30.56 -16.69
C ASP A 168 -9.52 -30.92 -18.10
N GLU A 169 -9.64 -29.93 -19.00
CA GLU A 169 -10.04 -30.17 -20.40
C GLU A 169 -9.00 -31.00 -21.17
N ILE A 170 -7.71 -30.76 -20.96
CA ILE A 170 -6.64 -31.57 -21.55
C ILE A 170 -6.67 -33.00 -21.01
N CYS A 171 -6.92 -33.18 -19.70
CA CYS A 171 -6.99 -34.50 -19.07
C CYS A 171 -8.12 -35.39 -19.60
N LYS A 172 -9.20 -34.81 -20.13
CA LYS A 172 -10.29 -35.57 -20.76
C LYS A 172 -9.92 -36.17 -22.12
N MET A 173 -8.86 -35.67 -22.75
CA MET A 173 -8.41 -36.15 -24.06
C MET A 173 -7.58 -37.42 -23.92
N LYS A 174 -7.66 -38.33 -24.89
CA LYS A 174 -6.72 -39.44 -24.99
C LYS A 174 -5.58 -39.05 -25.92
N VAL A 175 -4.47 -38.64 -25.33
CA VAL A 175 -3.20 -38.35 -25.98
C VAL A 175 -2.28 -39.53 -25.78
N GLU A 176 -1.97 -40.25 -26.87
CA GLU A 176 -0.98 -41.31 -26.87
C GLU A 176 0.41 -40.70 -27.07
N ALA A 177 1.13 -40.50 -25.97
CA ALA A 177 2.50 -39.98 -26.01
C ALA A 177 3.37 -40.68 -24.96
N PRO A 178 4.56 -41.19 -25.33
CA PRO A 178 5.42 -41.97 -24.43
C PRO A 178 6.11 -41.13 -23.35
N ASP A 179 6.22 -39.82 -23.56
CA ASP A 179 6.91 -38.88 -22.69
C ASP A 179 6.33 -37.44 -22.80
N PHE A 180 6.84 -36.55 -21.94
CA PHE A 180 6.46 -35.14 -21.92
C PHE A 180 6.67 -34.45 -23.27
N PHE A 181 7.74 -34.80 -23.99
CA PHE A 181 8.10 -34.16 -25.25
C PHE A 181 7.12 -34.53 -26.36
N GLY A 182 6.73 -35.81 -26.44
CA GLY A 182 5.67 -36.28 -27.31
C GLY A 182 4.33 -35.61 -26.99
N PHE A 183 3.97 -35.55 -25.71
CA PHE A 183 2.73 -34.91 -25.24
C PHE A 183 2.69 -33.43 -25.62
N ASN A 184 3.80 -32.72 -25.37
CA ASN A 184 3.95 -31.31 -25.70
C ASN A 184 3.92 -31.06 -27.21
N ASN A 185 4.44 -31.98 -28.02
CA ASN A 185 4.39 -31.87 -29.48
C ASN A 185 2.95 -32.03 -30.01
N VAL A 186 2.23 -33.06 -29.53
CA VAL A 186 0.83 -33.32 -29.94
C VAL A 186 -0.08 -32.15 -29.57
N LEU A 187 0.04 -31.63 -28.35
CA LEU A 187 -0.82 -30.55 -27.85
C LEU A 187 -0.30 -29.14 -28.16
N SER A 188 0.84 -29.01 -28.83
CA SER A 188 1.50 -27.71 -29.08
C SER A 188 0.58 -26.65 -29.72
N LYS A 189 -0.40 -27.08 -30.52
CA LYS A 189 -1.38 -26.21 -31.19
C LYS A 189 -2.77 -26.21 -30.54
N HIS A 190 -2.96 -26.93 -29.44
CA HIS A 190 -4.26 -27.08 -28.81
C HIS A 190 -4.68 -25.80 -28.07
N PRO A 191 -5.89 -25.26 -28.27
CA PRO A 191 -6.32 -23.98 -27.68
C PRO A 191 -6.14 -23.88 -26.16
N TYR A 192 -6.56 -24.93 -25.43
CA TYR A 192 -6.40 -24.96 -23.97
C TYR A 192 -4.94 -25.15 -23.54
N TYR A 193 -4.14 -25.91 -24.29
CA TYR A 193 -2.75 -26.20 -23.91
C TYR A 193 -1.81 -25.00 -24.12
N ILE A 194 -2.09 -24.18 -25.15
CA ILE A 194 -1.36 -22.93 -25.41
C ILE A 194 -1.51 -21.97 -24.22
N GLY A 195 -2.71 -21.93 -23.62
CA GLY A 195 -3.02 -21.07 -22.48
C GLY A 195 -2.45 -21.53 -21.15
N ILE A 196 -1.85 -22.72 -21.07
CA ILE A 196 -1.29 -23.26 -19.83
C ILE A 196 0.11 -22.69 -19.58
N GLU A 197 0.29 -22.04 -18.44
CA GLU A 197 1.58 -21.46 -18.05
C GLU A 197 2.60 -22.55 -17.71
N ASN A 198 2.19 -23.54 -16.89
CA ASN A 198 3.06 -24.65 -16.47
C ASN A 198 2.71 -25.95 -17.19
N LYS A 199 3.28 -26.11 -18.39
CA LYS A 199 3.07 -27.29 -19.24
C LYS A 199 3.51 -28.60 -18.58
N PHE A 200 4.56 -28.56 -17.77
CA PHE A 200 5.06 -29.75 -17.09
C PHE A 200 4.09 -30.22 -16.00
N ALA A 201 3.52 -29.29 -15.23
CA ALA A 201 2.49 -29.62 -14.23
C ALA A 201 1.23 -30.21 -14.88
N CYS A 202 0.80 -29.66 -16.02
CA CYS A 202 -0.31 -30.21 -16.81
C CYS A 202 -0.04 -31.66 -17.23
N TYR A 203 1.16 -31.97 -17.73
CA TYR A 203 1.54 -33.33 -18.09
C TYR A 203 1.56 -34.27 -16.87
N GLU A 204 2.06 -33.82 -15.72
CA GLU A 204 2.02 -34.64 -14.50
C GLU A 204 0.58 -34.99 -14.08
N GLU A 205 -0.33 -34.02 -14.14
CA GLU A 205 -1.75 -34.21 -13.81
C GLU A 205 -2.46 -35.10 -14.83
N TYR A 206 -2.11 -34.97 -16.12
CA TYR A 206 -2.57 -35.84 -17.19
C TYR A 206 -2.17 -37.31 -16.96
N ILE A 207 -0.90 -37.58 -16.66
CA ILE A 207 -0.44 -38.94 -16.34
C ILE A 207 -1.20 -39.47 -15.12
N GLN A 208 -1.40 -38.65 -14.08
CA GLN A 208 -2.13 -39.08 -12.89
C GLN A 208 -3.57 -39.51 -13.21
N ASN A 209 -4.25 -38.80 -14.10
CA ASN A 209 -5.62 -39.10 -14.46
C ASN A 209 -5.76 -40.26 -15.45
N ASN A 210 -4.81 -40.44 -16.37
CA ASN A 210 -4.95 -41.37 -17.50
C ASN A 210 -4.05 -42.62 -17.44
N GLU A 211 -2.89 -42.58 -16.79
CA GLU A 211 -1.90 -43.68 -16.86
C GLU A 211 -1.41 -44.19 -15.49
N GLY A 212 -1.40 -43.37 -14.43
CA GLY A 212 -0.62 -43.68 -13.22
C GLY A 212 -1.24 -43.27 -11.88
N GLY A 213 -2.53 -42.95 -11.81
CA GLY A 213 -3.17 -42.52 -10.56
C GLY A 213 -3.14 -43.59 -9.47
N VAL A 214 -3.40 -44.85 -9.82
CA VAL A 214 -3.51 -45.96 -8.86
C VAL A 214 -2.13 -46.45 -8.42
N THR A 215 -1.24 -46.75 -9.37
CA THR A 215 0.13 -47.26 -9.10
C THR A 215 1.00 -46.24 -8.36
N ARG A 216 0.83 -44.93 -8.61
CA ARG A 216 1.63 -43.87 -7.96
C ARG A 216 1.21 -43.64 -6.52
N SER A 217 -0.09 -43.67 -6.21
CA SER A 217 -0.58 -43.58 -4.83
C SER A 217 -0.22 -44.81 -4.00
N GLU A 218 -0.23 -46.00 -4.61
CA GLU A 218 0.27 -47.23 -3.98
C GLU A 218 1.77 -47.15 -3.66
N LEU A 219 2.60 -46.68 -4.60
CA LEU A 219 4.03 -46.50 -4.37
C LEU A 219 4.34 -45.42 -3.33
N GLU A 220 3.62 -44.30 -3.34
CA GLU A 220 3.75 -43.26 -2.30
C GLU A 220 3.39 -43.79 -0.90
N LEU A 221 2.37 -44.66 -0.80
CA LEU A 221 2.00 -45.32 0.45
C LEU A 221 3.08 -46.31 0.91
N ILE A 222 3.65 -47.09 -0.02
CA ILE A 222 4.78 -47.99 0.27
C ILE A 222 5.98 -47.19 0.79
N PHE A 223 6.34 -46.09 0.13
CA PHE A 223 7.43 -45.22 0.57
C PHE A 223 7.17 -44.61 1.95
N HIS A 224 5.92 -44.22 2.24
CA HIS A 224 5.54 -43.71 3.54
C HIS A 224 5.63 -44.79 4.63
N ASN A 225 5.08 -45.98 4.39
CA ASN A 225 5.08 -47.10 5.33
C ASN A 225 6.49 -47.61 5.62
N TYR A 226 7.37 -47.58 4.63
CA TYR A 226 8.78 -47.95 4.79
C TYR A 226 9.63 -46.84 5.46
N GLY A 227 9.07 -45.64 5.65
CA GLY A 227 9.79 -44.53 6.27
C GLY A 227 10.87 -43.93 5.38
N VAL A 228 10.60 -43.79 4.07
CA VAL A 228 11.52 -43.09 3.16
C VAL A 228 11.67 -41.63 3.60
N GLU A 229 12.91 -41.23 3.90
CA GLU A 229 13.30 -39.89 4.33
C GLU A 229 14.17 -39.21 3.27
N LEU A 230 14.55 -37.95 3.51
CA LEU A 230 15.48 -37.20 2.64
C LEU A 230 16.90 -37.77 2.63
N SER A 231 17.22 -38.65 3.57
CA SER A 231 18.50 -39.38 3.67
C SER A 231 18.49 -40.71 2.91
N THR A 232 17.32 -41.23 2.56
CA THR A 232 17.15 -42.55 1.94
C THR A 232 17.67 -42.58 0.51
N SER A 233 18.44 -43.61 0.17
CA SER A 233 19.00 -43.77 -1.17
C SER A 233 18.00 -44.45 -2.12
N VAL A 234 18.03 -44.06 -3.40
CA VAL A 234 17.26 -44.74 -4.46
C VAL A 234 17.53 -46.23 -4.51
N ILE A 235 18.77 -46.66 -4.21
CA ILE A 235 19.18 -48.07 -4.26
C ILE A 235 18.43 -48.89 -3.20
N GLU A 236 18.21 -48.32 -2.01
CA GLU A 236 17.48 -48.97 -0.92
C GLU A 236 16.01 -49.16 -1.30
N VAL A 237 15.41 -48.16 -1.95
CA VAL A 237 14.03 -48.21 -2.44
C VAL A 237 13.85 -49.23 -3.56
N LEU A 238 14.81 -49.34 -4.48
CA LEU A 238 14.80 -50.36 -5.53
C LEU A 238 15.00 -51.79 -4.99
N GLY A 239 15.56 -51.93 -3.79
CA GLY A 239 15.74 -53.21 -3.11
C GLY A 239 14.47 -53.76 -2.44
N LEU A 240 13.39 -52.99 -2.39
CA LEU A 240 12.15 -53.39 -1.71
C LEU A 240 11.38 -54.46 -2.49
N ASN A 241 11.08 -55.59 -1.84
CA ASN A 241 10.31 -56.69 -2.43
C ASN A 241 8.92 -56.26 -2.93
N GLU A 242 8.30 -55.28 -2.26
CA GLU A 242 6.98 -54.74 -2.62
C GLU A 242 7.02 -53.89 -3.90
N VAL A 243 8.17 -53.25 -4.15
CA VAL A 243 8.39 -52.33 -5.26
C VAL A 243 8.83 -53.07 -6.53
N GLN A 244 9.42 -54.26 -6.40
CA GLN A 244 9.85 -55.11 -7.53
C GLN A 244 8.71 -55.56 -8.45
N LYS A 245 7.45 -55.45 -8.00
CA LYS A 245 6.26 -55.77 -8.80
C LYS A 245 5.94 -54.69 -9.85
N PHE A 246 6.50 -53.49 -9.71
CA PHE A 246 6.23 -52.34 -10.57
C PHE A 246 7.36 -52.16 -11.59
N ASP A 247 7.05 -51.49 -12.71
CA ASP A 247 8.09 -51.15 -13.68
C ASP A 247 9.13 -50.21 -13.05
N ARG A 248 10.40 -50.44 -13.36
CA ARG A 248 11.52 -49.70 -12.78
C ARG A 248 11.42 -48.20 -13.07
N LYS A 249 10.89 -47.83 -14.25
CA LYS A 249 10.70 -46.42 -14.64
C LYS A 249 9.68 -45.74 -13.72
N ASP A 250 8.57 -46.40 -13.45
CA ASP A 250 7.47 -45.88 -12.62
C ASP A 250 7.91 -45.69 -11.16
N VAL A 251 8.68 -46.65 -10.63
CA VAL A 251 9.25 -46.57 -9.29
C VAL A 251 10.17 -45.35 -9.14
N LEU A 252 11.05 -45.12 -10.12
CA LEU A 252 11.97 -43.99 -10.09
C LEU A 252 11.23 -42.66 -10.20
N LEU A 253 10.22 -42.56 -11.07
CA LEU A 253 9.37 -41.38 -11.22
C LEU A 253 8.58 -41.08 -9.93
N ALA A 254 8.01 -42.11 -9.31
CA ALA A 254 7.31 -41.98 -8.04
C ALA A 254 8.25 -41.54 -6.92
N PHE A 255 9.45 -42.14 -6.81
CA PHE A 255 10.45 -41.77 -5.82
C PHE A 255 10.90 -40.32 -5.96
N ILE A 256 11.25 -39.86 -7.18
CA ILE A 256 11.67 -38.47 -7.42
C ILE A 256 10.58 -37.49 -6.98
N LYS A 257 9.31 -37.82 -7.24
CA LYS A 257 8.18 -36.96 -6.84
C LYS A 257 8.01 -36.93 -5.33
N TYR A 258 8.02 -38.10 -4.68
CA TYR A 258 7.91 -38.23 -3.23
C TYR A 258 9.06 -37.48 -2.52
N PHE A 259 10.28 -37.62 -3.03
CA PHE A 259 11.46 -36.92 -2.52
C PHE A 259 11.34 -35.40 -2.68
N LYS A 260 10.90 -34.92 -3.85
CA LYS A 260 10.61 -33.48 -4.05
C LYS A 260 9.52 -32.96 -3.11
N ALA A 261 8.50 -33.76 -2.82
CA ALA A 261 7.45 -33.40 -1.86
C ALA A 261 7.99 -33.31 -0.43
N LEU A 262 8.85 -34.24 0.00
CA LEU A 262 9.56 -34.17 1.28
C LEU A 262 10.45 -32.93 1.35
N GLN A 263 11.20 -32.62 0.29
CA GLN A 263 12.05 -31.42 0.23
C GLN A 263 11.24 -30.14 0.40
N ARG A 264 10.08 -30.04 -0.27
CA ARG A 264 9.17 -28.89 -0.12
C ARG A 264 8.66 -28.77 1.31
N LYS A 265 8.18 -29.87 1.91
CA LYS A 265 7.73 -29.88 3.32
C LYS A 265 8.85 -29.43 4.26
N PHE A 266 10.07 -29.92 4.06
CA PHE A 266 11.25 -29.55 4.84
C PHE A 266 11.58 -28.05 4.71
N MET A 267 11.57 -27.50 3.49
CA MET A 267 11.81 -26.07 3.26
C MET A 267 10.73 -25.17 3.88
N ILE A 268 9.46 -25.55 3.74
CA ILE A 268 8.35 -24.85 4.40
C ILE A 268 8.54 -24.87 5.92
N ASN A 269 8.91 -26.02 6.50
CA ASN A 269 9.15 -26.12 7.93
C ASN A 269 10.29 -25.19 8.39
N ILE A 270 11.41 -25.17 7.67
CA ILE A 270 12.53 -24.24 7.95
C ILE A 270 12.07 -22.78 7.86
N GLN A 271 11.27 -22.44 6.86
CA GLN A 271 10.77 -21.08 6.70
C GLN A 271 9.79 -20.69 7.81
N ASN A 272 8.91 -21.60 8.21
CA ASN A 272 7.99 -21.42 9.32
C ASN A 272 8.75 -21.21 10.62
N VAL A 273 9.73 -22.07 10.94
CA VAL A 273 10.60 -21.91 12.11
C VAL A 273 11.33 -20.57 12.09
N LYS A 274 11.87 -20.13 10.95
CA LYS A 274 12.49 -18.81 10.81
C LYS A 274 11.49 -17.67 11.06
N SER A 275 10.28 -17.77 10.50
CA SER A 275 9.23 -16.76 10.69
C SER A 275 8.74 -16.73 12.14
N GLU A 276 8.59 -17.87 12.79
CA GLU A 276 8.22 -17.98 14.20
C GLU A 276 9.31 -17.39 15.11
N MET A 277 10.59 -17.63 14.81
CA MET A 277 11.70 -16.98 15.51
C MET A 277 11.64 -15.46 15.37
N ILE A 278 11.36 -14.93 14.18
CA ILE A 278 11.21 -13.49 13.93
C ILE A 278 9.97 -12.93 14.66
N CYS A 279 8.84 -13.63 14.61
CA CYS A 279 7.60 -13.25 15.28
C CYS A 279 7.75 -13.27 16.81
N ASN A 280 8.39 -14.29 17.36
CA ASN A 280 8.68 -14.39 18.79
C ASN A 280 9.66 -13.29 19.25
N ALA A 281 10.71 -13.00 18.48
CA ALA A 281 11.59 -11.86 18.73
C ALA A 281 10.81 -10.53 18.74
N ASN A 282 9.88 -10.35 17.80
CA ASN A 282 9.08 -9.13 17.73
C ASN A 282 7.95 -9.04 18.78
N ARG A 283 7.52 -10.18 19.34
CA ARG A 283 6.43 -10.28 20.33
C ARG A 283 6.76 -9.51 21.61
N TRP A 284 8.01 -9.59 22.08
CA TRP A 284 8.46 -8.93 23.31
C TRP A 284 8.96 -7.50 23.04
N LYS A 285 9.48 -7.22 21.83
CA LYS A 285 9.87 -5.87 21.39
C LYS A 285 8.69 -4.91 21.30
N ALA A 286 7.60 -5.32 20.66
CA ALA A 286 6.53 -4.40 20.28
C ALA A 286 5.87 -3.70 21.49
N PRO A 287 5.55 -4.38 22.61
CA PRO A 287 5.06 -3.73 23.82
C PRO A 287 6.05 -2.73 24.42
N PHE A 288 7.34 -3.05 24.44
CA PHE A 288 8.38 -2.17 24.96
C PHE A 288 8.57 -0.92 24.09
N VAL A 289 8.62 -1.06 22.76
CA VAL A 289 8.71 0.07 21.83
C VAL A 289 7.46 0.96 21.91
N SER A 290 6.26 0.36 21.99
CA SER A 290 5.02 1.11 22.16
C SER A 290 5.00 1.91 23.47
N MET A 291 5.54 1.34 24.55
CA MET A 291 5.72 2.07 25.80
C MET A 291 6.73 3.21 25.66
N LEU A 292 7.87 3.01 25.01
CA LEU A 292 8.84 4.08 24.75
C LEU A 292 8.22 5.24 23.94
N GLU A 293 7.39 4.94 22.95
CA GLU A 293 6.63 5.93 22.20
C GLU A 293 5.66 6.71 23.10
N ASP A 294 4.92 6.03 23.97
CA ASP A 294 4.00 6.69 24.91
C ASP A 294 4.74 7.56 25.93
N MET A 295 5.89 7.11 26.43
CA MET A 295 6.75 7.88 27.33
C MET A 295 7.34 9.11 26.63
N TYR A 296 7.74 8.97 25.37
CA TYR A 296 8.16 10.10 24.54
C TYR A 296 7.01 11.08 24.30
N ARG A 297 5.79 10.58 24.01
CA ARG A 297 4.60 11.42 23.88
C ARG A 297 4.27 12.22 25.14
N LYS A 298 4.51 11.61 26.30
CA LYS A 298 4.33 12.23 27.62
C LYS A 298 5.52 13.11 28.04
N GLY A 299 6.57 13.21 27.23
CA GLY A 299 7.79 13.97 27.53
C GLY A 299 8.71 13.33 28.57
N ARG A 300 8.42 12.13 29.07
CA ARG A 300 9.24 11.47 30.10
C ARG A 300 10.58 10.96 29.57
N ILE A 301 10.64 10.70 28.27
CA ILE A 301 11.86 10.39 27.53
C ILE A 301 11.95 11.42 26.41
N HIS A 302 13.12 11.98 26.20
CA HIS A 302 13.33 13.00 25.18
C HIS A 302 14.43 12.58 24.20
N TYR A 303 14.55 13.37 23.13
CA TYR A 303 15.56 13.18 22.10
C TYR A 303 16.97 13.14 22.71
N LYS A 304 17.82 12.23 22.24
CA LYS A 304 19.21 12.00 22.71
C LYS A 304 19.37 11.65 24.20
N MET A 305 18.29 11.33 24.91
CA MET A 305 18.39 10.87 26.31
C MET A 305 19.25 9.60 26.38
N LYS A 306 20.29 9.62 27.21
CA LYS A 306 21.15 8.44 27.40
C LYS A 306 20.34 7.30 28.01
N PHE A 307 20.62 6.06 27.59
CA PHE A 307 19.93 4.87 28.10
C PHE A 307 19.94 4.81 29.63
N LYS A 308 21.08 5.12 30.28
CA LYS A 308 21.20 5.15 31.75
C LYS A 308 20.16 6.06 32.40
N ASN A 309 19.87 7.21 31.78
CA ASN A 309 18.93 8.19 32.32
C ASN A 309 17.48 7.73 32.08
N ALA A 310 17.19 7.21 30.88
CA ALA A 310 15.86 6.70 30.56
C ALA A 310 15.52 5.40 31.33
N PHE A 311 16.52 4.59 31.66
CA PHE A 311 16.38 3.33 32.39
C PHE A 311 15.62 3.50 33.71
N HIS A 312 15.94 4.54 34.48
CA HIS A 312 15.27 4.83 35.74
C HIS A 312 13.77 5.10 35.59
N VAL A 313 13.33 5.48 34.39
CA VAL A 313 11.94 5.85 34.10
C VAL A 313 11.09 4.62 33.74
N PHE A 314 11.68 3.57 33.14
CA PHE A 314 10.95 2.40 32.66
C PHE A 314 11.34 1.06 33.30
N LYS A 315 12.36 1.02 34.18
CA LYS A 315 12.85 -0.22 34.82
C LYS A 315 11.78 -1.03 35.57
N ASP A 316 10.75 -0.39 36.10
CA ASP A 316 9.69 -1.04 36.88
C ASP A 316 8.45 -1.36 36.02
N SER A 317 8.52 -1.09 34.72
CA SER A 317 7.40 -1.31 33.81
C SER A 317 7.24 -2.77 33.43
N LYS A 318 6.00 -3.22 33.31
CA LYS A 318 5.66 -4.58 32.89
C LYS A 318 6.25 -4.95 31.52
N PRO A 319 6.20 -4.09 30.48
CA PRO A 319 6.83 -4.40 29.18
C PRO A 319 8.35 -4.57 29.27
N PHE A 320 9.02 -3.84 30.16
CA PHE A 320 10.46 -3.99 30.37
C PHE A 320 10.81 -5.30 31.11
N GLN A 321 10.04 -5.66 32.14
CA GLN A 321 10.22 -6.92 32.88
C GLN A 321 9.94 -8.15 32.00
N GLU A 322 8.95 -8.07 31.12
CA GLU A 322 8.66 -9.12 30.13
C GLU A 322 9.75 -9.22 29.06
N LEU A 323 10.36 -8.09 28.66
CA LEU A 323 11.47 -8.06 27.72
C LEU A 323 12.76 -8.67 28.33
N LEU A 324 13.00 -8.47 29.64
CA LEU A 324 14.12 -9.09 30.36
C LEU A 324 14.04 -10.61 30.44
N ALA A 325 12.84 -11.18 30.30
CA ALA A 325 12.66 -12.63 30.22
C ALA A 325 13.06 -13.20 28.83
N GLY A 326 13.28 -12.34 27.84
CA GLY A 326 13.80 -12.70 26.52
C GLY A 326 15.33 -12.58 26.42
N ASP A 327 15.90 -13.16 25.36
CA ASP A 327 17.36 -13.14 25.07
C ASP A 327 17.79 -11.92 24.24
N GLU A 328 17.13 -10.77 24.43
CA GLU A 328 17.30 -9.61 23.55
C GLU A 328 18.08 -8.47 24.19
N ASP A 329 18.93 -7.81 23.40
CA ASP A 329 19.66 -6.62 23.86
C ASP A 329 18.74 -5.40 23.93
N ILE A 330 18.29 -5.10 25.14
CA ILE A 330 17.44 -3.94 25.45
C ILE A 330 18.09 -2.62 25.03
N LYS A 331 19.43 -2.53 25.13
CA LYS A 331 20.15 -1.31 24.71
C LYS A 331 20.04 -1.15 23.20
N GLU A 332 20.19 -2.23 22.43
CA GLU A 332 20.05 -2.21 20.98
C GLU A 332 18.65 -1.74 20.56
N ILE A 333 17.60 -2.25 21.20
CA ILE A 333 16.21 -1.86 20.93
C ILE A 333 16.01 -0.37 21.21
N TYR A 334 16.52 0.12 22.34
CA TYR A 334 16.45 1.55 22.70
C TYR A 334 17.27 2.44 21.75
N PHE A 335 18.48 2.02 21.37
CA PHE A 335 19.31 2.77 20.42
C PHE A 335 18.65 2.85 19.05
N LYS A 336 18.05 1.76 18.58
CA LYS A 336 17.29 1.74 17.33
C LYS A 336 16.10 2.71 17.39
N PHE A 337 15.37 2.72 18.51
CA PHE A 337 14.29 3.68 18.75
C PHE A 337 14.80 5.14 18.71
N MET A 338 15.92 5.43 19.38
CA MET A 338 16.52 6.76 19.37
C MET A 338 17.02 7.19 17.99
N ASN A 339 17.63 6.29 17.23
CA ASN A 339 18.05 6.56 15.86
C ASN A 339 16.86 6.81 14.94
N ASP A 340 15.73 6.10 15.11
CA ASP A 340 14.50 6.40 14.37
C ASP A 340 13.97 7.81 14.71
N LEU A 341 13.97 8.19 15.99
CA LEU A 341 13.65 9.56 16.40
C LEU A 341 14.61 10.59 15.78
N GLU A 342 15.92 10.30 15.74
CA GLU A 342 16.93 11.14 15.08
C GLU A 342 16.69 11.29 13.58
N HIS A 343 16.32 10.20 12.89
CA HIS A 343 15.97 10.28 11.47
C HIS A 343 14.65 11.02 11.23
N ARG A 344 13.66 10.87 12.12
CA ARG A 344 12.41 11.63 12.07
C ARG A 344 12.67 13.13 12.28
N LEU A 345 13.48 13.50 13.27
CA LEU A 345 13.84 14.88 13.59
C LEU A 345 14.82 15.48 12.57
N GLY A 346 15.75 14.70 12.04
CA GLY A 346 16.69 15.13 10.99
C GLY A 346 15.96 15.49 9.69
N ARG A 347 14.92 14.71 9.32
CA ARG A 347 14.02 15.07 8.21
C ARG A 347 13.26 16.38 8.47
N TYR A 348 12.91 16.65 9.72
CA TYR A 348 12.26 17.90 10.12
C TYR A 348 13.22 19.10 10.06
N ILE A 349 14.45 18.95 10.55
CA ILE A 349 15.48 20.01 10.55
C ILE A 349 15.94 20.33 9.12
N GLN A 350 16.16 19.33 8.26
CA GLN A 350 16.44 19.53 6.83
C GLN A 350 15.25 20.10 6.06
N GLY A 351 14.04 20.04 6.64
CA GLY A 351 12.83 20.64 6.12
C GLY A 351 12.63 22.10 6.51
N ARG A 352 13.47 22.72 7.36
CA ARG A 352 13.28 24.08 7.92
C ARG A 352 13.13 25.21 6.90
N ASP A 353 13.44 25.00 5.62
CA ASP A 353 13.12 25.95 4.54
C ASP A 353 11.67 25.88 4.03
N ARG A 354 10.85 24.94 4.54
CA ARG A 354 9.41 24.87 4.25
C ARG A 354 8.65 24.51 5.51
N GLU A 355 7.63 25.29 5.82
CA GLU A 355 6.73 25.18 6.98
C GLU A 355 6.20 23.74 7.21
N VAL A 356 6.99 22.89 7.86
CA VAL A 356 6.52 21.66 8.51
C VAL A 356 6.29 22.05 9.95
N VAL A 357 5.04 22.18 10.37
CA VAL A 357 4.68 22.36 11.77
C VAL A 357 4.93 21.00 12.45
N PRO A 358 5.75 20.92 13.52
CA PRO A 358 5.99 19.67 14.22
C PRO A 358 4.68 19.21 14.86
N ASP A 359 4.45 17.91 14.95
CA ASP A 359 3.38 17.39 15.80
C ASP A 359 3.57 17.97 17.21
N ALA A 360 2.49 18.34 17.90
CA ALA A 360 2.56 19.05 19.19
C ALA A 360 3.42 18.28 20.22
N THR A 361 3.45 16.97 20.06
CA THR A 361 4.28 15.99 20.75
C THR A 361 5.78 16.21 20.55
N ASP A 362 6.22 16.38 19.29
CA ASP A 362 7.64 16.55 18.94
C ASP A 362 8.17 17.91 19.41
N ARG A 363 7.31 18.94 19.44
CA ARG A 363 7.68 20.27 19.96
C ARG A 363 8.02 20.24 21.44
N ARG A 364 7.18 19.59 22.26
CA ARG A 364 7.42 19.41 23.71
C ARG A 364 8.69 18.61 24.01
N ALA A 365 8.95 17.55 23.26
CA ALA A 365 10.13 16.72 23.45
C ALA A 365 11.43 17.45 23.06
N ILE A 366 11.38 18.31 22.04
CA ILE A 366 12.49 19.20 21.66
C ILE A 366 12.74 20.26 22.75
N ASP A 367 11.68 20.91 23.26
CA ASP A 367 11.80 21.94 24.29
C ASP A 367 12.38 21.36 25.60
N MET A 368 11.96 20.17 26.00
CA MET A 368 12.52 19.46 27.16
C MET A 368 14.00 19.09 27.01
N TYR A 369 14.46 18.73 25.80
CA TYR A 369 15.88 18.45 25.54
C TYR A 369 16.75 19.70 25.72
N PHE A 370 16.28 20.86 25.25
CA PHE A 370 17.01 22.11 25.45
C PHE A 370 17.02 22.52 26.93
N GLN A 371 15.95 22.23 27.67
CA GLN A 371 15.89 22.46 29.11
C GLN A 371 16.85 21.54 29.88
N SER A 372 16.93 20.24 29.55
CA SER A 372 17.87 19.31 30.21
C SER A 372 19.34 19.64 29.94
N ILE A 373 19.67 20.18 28.76
CA ILE A 373 21.03 20.66 28.45
C ILE A 373 21.38 21.92 29.23
N GLN A 374 20.39 22.76 29.52
CA GLN A 374 20.56 23.95 30.34
C GLN A 374 20.81 23.57 31.81
N GLU A 375 20.03 22.62 32.34
CA GLU A 375 20.16 22.09 33.70
C GLU A 375 21.49 21.33 33.91
N GLU A 376 21.95 20.50 32.96
CA GLU A 376 23.28 19.83 33.04
C GLU A 376 24.46 20.83 33.00
N LYS A 377 24.28 22.02 32.41
CA LYS A 377 25.29 23.10 32.44
C LYS A 377 25.29 23.84 33.78
N GLU A 378 24.11 24.03 34.37
CA GLU A 378 23.96 24.71 35.67
C GLU A 378 24.43 23.82 36.85
N GLU A 379 24.23 22.49 36.79
CA GLU A 379 24.75 21.55 37.80
C GLU A 379 26.27 21.32 37.71
N GLY A 380 26.89 21.60 36.56
CA GLY A 380 28.33 21.47 36.34
C GLY A 380 29.17 22.70 36.68
N GLU A 381 28.53 23.81 37.10
CA GLU A 381 29.18 25.09 37.44
C GLU A 381 29.20 25.42 38.95
N ILE A 382 28.98 24.44 39.83
CA ILE A 382 29.12 24.61 41.30
C ILE A 382 30.54 24.28 41.77
#